data_AF-A0A7V3NBI4-F1
#
_entry.id   AF-A0A7V3NBI4-F1
#
_cell.length_a   1.000
_cell.length_b   1.000
_cell.length_c   1.000
_cell.angle_alpha   90.00
_cell.angle_beta   90.00
_cell.angle_gamma   90.00
#
_symmetry.space_group_name_H-M   'P 1'
#
loop_
_entity.id
_entity.type
_entity.pdbx_description
1 polymer ?
#
loop_
_entity_poly.entity_id
_entity_poly.type
_entity_poly.pdbx_seq_one_letter_code
_entity_poly.pdbx_strand_id
1 'polypeptide(L)'
;MTRRKIRGAAVISGAAVLVVITAAVGLGADTAGGLPPPIPPRDTPVTFWDKLGIGRVRDAVVNARGNRPQWEWKMPLKRIGDPANMLSSNQAIATAAKIKIDQDLAPQKIKAIKYLATVCCACKGYKKEVQEALLASLDDCTEEVRYAAALAICQCTGNVCQTCNSPSCCSAEVMNKLNELATKRDENGCFVEPSARVRAAALNALNACRTVHAPTTPPAEVPGVPKERPLEGKEEPTPAPAPPKTTQDEDIGSKVHSASYILLLDSATRNTPSGTQWPRASSLLDQRWQGAIMAVAPAAEAQ
;
A
#
# COMPACT_ATOMS: atom_id res chain seq x y z
N MET A 1 46.37 -23.29 40.99
CA MET A 1 45.69 -22.16 41.64
C MET A 1 44.27 -22.06 41.09
N THR A 2 43.33 -21.97 42.02
CA THR A 2 41.91 -22.35 42.01
C THR A 2 40.98 -21.54 41.12
N ARG A 3 40.14 -22.26 40.34
CA ARG A 3 38.85 -21.82 39.79
C ARG A 3 37.92 -21.37 40.93
N ARG A 4 37.20 -20.26 40.79
CA ARG A 4 36.00 -19.98 41.60
C ARG A 4 34.77 -19.76 40.71
N LYS A 5 33.88 -20.74 40.88
CA LYS A 5 32.50 -20.82 40.44
C LYS A 5 31.67 -20.04 41.46
N ILE A 6 30.93 -19.01 41.04
CA ILE A 6 29.94 -18.38 41.92
C ILE A 6 28.57 -18.64 41.29
N ARG A 7 27.85 -19.57 41.92
CA ARG A 7 26.40 -19.71 41.86
C ARG A 7 25.82 -18.67 42.82
N GLY A 8 24.80 -17.95 42.40
CA GLY A 8 24.05 -17.05 43.28
C GLY A 8 22.67 -16.78 42.68
N ALA A 9 21.71 -17.62 43.05
CA ALA A 9 20.29 -17.38 42.83
C ALA A 9 19.85 -16.23 43.73
N ALA A 10 19.27 -15.18 43.16
CA ALA A 10 18.58 -14.13 43.88
C ALA A 10 17.08 -14.26 43.61
N VAL A 11 16.39 -14.85 44.58
CA VAL A 11 14.93 -14.76 44.76
C VAL A 11 14.64 -13.32 45.14
N ILE A 12 13.95 -12.57 44.28
CA ILE A 12 13.43 -11.24 44.64
C ILE A 12 11.97 -11.41 44.99
N SER A 13 11.72 -11.41 46.30
CA SER A 13 10.42 -11.28 46.94
C SER A 13 9.68 -10.05 46.44
N GLY A 14 8.37 -10.22 46.26
CA GLY A 14 7.45 -9.17 45.87
C GLY A 14 7.50 -7.97 46.81
N ALA A 15 7.76 -6.82 46.21
CA ALA A 15 7.25 -5.55 46.69
C ALA A 15 6.12 -5.16 45.73
N ALA A 16 4.88 -5.22 46.23
CA ALA A 16 3.75 -4.58 45.58
C ALA A 16 4.00 -3.07 45.62
N VAL A 17 4.65 -2.55 44.58
CA VAL A 17 4.77 -1.12 44.34
C VAL A 17 3.41 -0.66 43.83
N LEU A 18 2.63 -0.07 44.74
CA LEU A 18 1.48 0.74 44.41
C LEU A 18 2.00 1.97 43.64
N VAL A 19 2.13 1.84 42.31
CA VAL A 19 2.41 2.97 41.43
C VAL A 19 1.15 3.83 41.42
N VAL A 20 1.17 4.89 42.24
CA VAL A 20 0.27 6.03 42.07
C VAL A 20 0.66 6.65 40.74
N ILE A 21 -0.08 6.29 39.69
CA ILE A 21 -0.03 6.97 38.40
C ILE A 21 -0.66 8.34 38.63
N THR A 22 0.16 9.31 38.98
CA THR A 22 -0.13 10.71 38.74
C THR A 22 -0.24 10.87 37.22
N ALA A 23 -1.47 10.89 36.72
CA ALA A 23 -1.79 11.32 35.38
C ALA A 23 -1.46 12.81 35.25
N ALA A 24 -0.17 13.12 35.12
CA ALA A 24 0.27 14.37 34.53
C ALA A 24 -0.14 14.31 33.06
N VAL A 25 -1.30 14.89 32.76
CA VAL A 25 -1.73 15.24 31.41
C VAL A 25 -0.70 16.23 30.87
N GLY A 26 0.39 15.69 30.34
CA GLY A 26 1.36 16.43 29.55
C GLY A 26 0.68 16.81 28.25
N LEU A 27 0.30 18.09 28.16
CA LEU A 27 0.03 18.78 26.91
C LEU A 27 1.32 18.78 26.08
N GLY A 28 1.58 17.66 25.41
CA GLY A 28 2.58 17.58 24.36
C GLY A 28 2.11 18.44 23.20
N ALA A 29 2.84 19.53 22.97
CA ALA A 29 2.68 20.37 21.81
C ALA A 29 3.03 19.53 20.58
N ASP A 30 2.01 18.96 19.94
CA ASP A 30 2.09 18.47 18.58
C ASP A 30 2.55 19.64 17.70
N THR A 31 3.79 19.59 17.25
CA THR A 31 4.24 20.33 16.07
C THR A 31 3.39 19.86 14.91
N ALA A 32 2.26 20.53 14.73
CA ALA A 32 1.34 20.36 13.62
C ALA A 32 2.13 20.54 12.32
N GLY A 33 2.45 19.42 11.68
CA GLY A 33 2.63 19.40 10.24
C GLY A 33 1.36 19.99 9.65
N GLY A 34 1.45 21.24 9.19
CA GLY A 34 0.33 22.00 8.68
C GLY A 34 -0.35 21.21 7.58
N LEU A 35 -1.47 20.58 7.92
CA LEU A 35 -2.41 20.09 6.93
C LEU A 35 -2.68 21.27 6.00
N PRO A 36 -2.62 21.07 4.66
CA PRO A 36 -3.05 22.10 3.74
C PRO A 36 -4.43 22.57 4.19
N PRO A 37 -4.70 23.89 4.20
CA PRO A 37 -5.97 24.42 4.67
C PRO A 37 -7.09 23.63 3.97
N PRO A 38 -8.09 23.14 4.71
CA PRO A 38 -9.16 22.34 4.15
C PRO A 38 -9.70 23.10 2.95
N ILE A 39 -9.63 22.48 1.76
CA ILE A 39 -10.25 23.03 0.56
C ILE A 39 -11.72 23.22 0.99
N PRO A 40 -12.23 24.47 1.03
CA PRO A 40 -13.59 24.69 1.48
C PRO A 40 -14.49 23.79 0.65
N PRO A 41 -15.47 23.10 1.26
CA PRO A 41 -16.41 22.30 0.51
C PRO A 41 -16.87 23.16 -0.65
N ARG A 42 -16.75 22.64 -1.88
CA ARG A 42 -17.37 23.29 -3.02
C ARG A 42 -18.85 23.22 -2.76
N ASP A 43 -19.37 24.23 -2.06
CA ASP A 43 -20.78 24.52 -1.98
C ASP A 43 -21.26 24.37 -3.41
N THR A 44 -22.14 23.38 -3.64
CA THR A 44 -22.83 23.28 -4.93
C THR A 44 -23.30 24.69 -5.20
N PRO A 45 -22.82 25.35 -6.28
CA PRO A 45 -22.97 26.79 -6.42
C PRO A 45 -24.45 27.04 -6.25
N VAL A 46 -24.82 27.66 -5.12
CA VAL A 46 -26.21 27.99 -4.84
C VAL A 46 -26.60 28.77 -6.06
N THR A 47 -27.48 28.19 -6.87
CA THR A 47 -27.85 28.89 -8.08
C THR A 47 -28.43 30.21 -7.60
N PHE A 48 -28.22 31.27 -8.37
CA PHE A 48 -28.80 32.57 -8.02
C PHE A 48 -30.31 32.43 -7.70
N TRP A 49 -30.98 31.48 -8.35
CA TRP A 49 -32.36 31.04 -8.12
C TRP A 49 -32.61 30.40 -6.75
N ASP A 50 -31.71 29.56 -6.24
CA ASP A 50 -31.79 29.00 -4.88
C ASP A 50 -31.62 30.09 -3.83
N LYS A 51 -30.70 31.04 -4.07
CA LYS A 51 -30.48 32.19 -3.17
C LYS A 51 -31.68 33.13 -3.12
N LEU A 52 -32.42 33.26 -4.24
CA LEU A 52 -33.69 33.99 -4.31
C LEU A 52 -34.89 33.18 -3.80
N GLY A 53 -34.71 31.92 -3.40
CA GLY A 53 -35.80 31.07 -2.90
C GLY A 53 -36.84 30.65 -3.96
N ILE A 54 -36.52 30.79 -5.24
CA ILE A 54 -37.50 30.63 -6.33
C ILE A 54 -37.95 29.17 -6.49
N GLY A 55 -37.09 28.21 -6.15
CA GLY A 55 -37.47 26.80 -6.06
C GLY A 55 -38.57 26.55 -5.02
N ARG A 56 -38.49 27.19 -3.85
CA ARG A 56 -39.49 27.05 -2.77
C ARG A 56 -40.84 27.66 -3.15
N VAL A 57 -40.82 28.80 -3.85
CA VAL A 57 -42.05 29.46 -4.32
C VAL A 57 -42.75 28.61 -5.37
N ARG A 58 -42.00 28.03 -6.32
CA ARG A 58 -42.55 27.13 -7.34
C ARG A 58 -43.23 25.92 -6.70
N ASP A 59 -42.60 25.27 -5.73
CA ASP A 59 -43.18 24.11 -5.06
C ASP A 59 -44.46 24.44 -4.30
N ALA A 60 -44.45 25.56 -3.57
CA ALA A 60 -45.61 26.05 -2.85
C ALA A 60 -46.79 26.32 -3.80
N VAL A 61 -46.54 26.78 -5.03
CA VAL A 61 -47.57 27.02 -6.05
C VAL A 61 -48.01 25.71 -6.72
N VAL A 62 -47.06 24.85 -7.10
CA VAL A 62 -47.30 23.63 -7.88
C VAL A 62 -47.95 22.52 -7.03
N ASN A 63 -47.65 22.45 -5.73
CA ASN A 63 -48.26 21.54 -4.76
C ASN A 63 -49.10 22.27 -3.69
N ALA A 64 -49.65 23.46 -3.98
CA ALA A 64 -50.47 24.23 -3.04
C ALA A 64 -51.65 23.44 -2.42
N ARG A 65 -52.15 22.43 -3.14
CA ARG A 65 -53.28 21.57 -2.74
C ARG A 65 -52.85 20.20 -2.22
N GLY A 66 -51.55 19.90 -2.11
CA GLY A 66 -51.04 18.62 -1.59
C GLY A 66 -51.27 17.39 -2.49
N ASN A 67 -51.87 17.54 -3.67
CA ASN A 67 -52.27 16.41 -4.53
C ASN A 67 -51.11 15.82 -5.37
N ARG A 68 -49.90 16.40 -5.32
CA ARG A 68 -48.72 15.95 -6.10
C ARG A 68 -47.45 15.96 -5.25
N PRO A 69 -47.37 15.18 -4.17
CA PRO A 69 -46.19 15.14 -3.28
C PRO A 69 -44.89 14.73 -4.01
N GLN A 70 -44.99 13.99 -5.11
CA GLN A 70 -43.84 13.62 -5.95
C GLN A 70 -43.26 14.79 -6.77
N TRP A 71 -43.93 15.96 -6.81
CA TRP A 71 -43.47 17.16 -7.51
C TRP A 71 -42.81 18.18 -6.58
N GLU A 72 -42.77 17.92 -5.28
CA GLU A 72 -42.00 18.73 -4.34
C GLU A 72 -40.50 18.58 -4.64
N TRP A 73 -39.79 19.69 -4.64
CA TRP A 73 -38.34 19.70 -4.79
C TRP A 73 -37.71 19.05 -3.58
N LYS A 74 -37.10 17.89 -3.82
CA LYS A 74 -36.22 17.25 -2.84
C LYS A 74 -34.88 17.94 -2.93
N MET A 75 -34.39 18.46 -1.81
CA MET A 75 -33.03 18.98 -1.75
C MET A 75 -32.07 17.91 -2.27
N PRO A 76 -31.09 18.26 -3.14
CA PRO A 76 -30.10 17.30 -3.62
C PRO A 76 -29.45 16.60 -2.43
N LEU A 77 -29.43 15.26 -2.44
CA LEU A 77 -28.75 14.52 -1.40
C LEU A 77 -27.27 14.92 -1.38
N LYS A 78 -26.74 15.19 -0.18
CA LYS A 78 -25.33 15.50 -0.01
C LYS A 78 -24.48 14.34 -0.54
N ARG A 79 -23.35 14.65 -1.18
CA ARG A 79 -22.39 13.64 -1.64
C ARG A 79 -21.91 12.84 -0.44
N ILE A 80 -21.70 11.54 -0.60
CA ILE A 80 -21.28 10.66 0.51
C ILE A 80 -20.02 11.19 1.21
N GLY A 81 -19.05 11.72 0.45
CA GLY A 81 -17.81 12.30 1.00
C GLY A 81 -17.91 13.74 1.52
N ASP A 82 -19.11 14.28 1.74
CA ASP A 82 -19.27 15.59 2.40
C ASP A 82 -18.91 15.47 3.90
N PRO A 83 -18.07 16.37 4.47
CA PRO A 83 -17.73 16.34 5.89
C PRO A 83 -18.96 16.40 6.81
N ALA A 84 -20.06 17.00 6.37
CA ALA A 84 -21.31 17.01 7.14
C ALA A 84 -21.89 15.60 7.35
N ASN A 85 -21.61 14.64 6.47
CA ASN A 85 -22.07 13.26 6.62
C ASN A 85 -21.27 12.47 7.65
N MET A 86 -20.07 12.91 8.03
CA MET A 86 -19.33 12.31 9.14
C MET A 86 -20.03 12.51 10.49
N LEU A 87 -20.79 13.60 10.62
CA LEU A 87 -21.55 13.96 11.83
C LEU A 87 -22.98 13.40 11.80
N SER A 88 -23.33 12.55 10.82
CA SER A 88 -24.65 11.95 10.76
C SER A 88 -24.87 10.96 11.91
N SER A 89 -26.09 10.92 12.44
CA SER A 89 -26.47 10.00 13.52
C SER A 89 -26.48 8.52 13.08
N ASN A 90 -26.54 8.26 11.77
CA ASN A 90 -26.52 6.92 11.21
C ASN A 90 -25.06 6.46 11.00
N GLN A 91 -24.64 5.44 11.76
CA GLN A 91 -23.29 4.89 11.70
C GLN A 91 -22.88 4.41 10.29
N ALA A 92 -23.82 3.88 9.49
CA ALA A 92 -23.54 3.44 8.13
C ALA A 92 -23.18 4.62 7.20
N ILE A 93 -23.82 5.78 7.37
CA ILE A 93 -23.54 6.97 6.56
C ILE A 93 -22.20 7.59 6.99
N ALA A 94 -21.94 7.69 8.30
CA ALA A 94 -20.69 8.24 8.81
C ALA A 94 -19.47 7.39 8.39
N THR A 95 -19.59 6.05 8.42
CA THR A 95 -18.53 5.14 7.97
C THR A 95 -18.33 5.19 6.46
N ALA A 96 -19.42 5.17 5.67
CA ALA A 96 -19.33 5.33 4.21
C ALA A 96 -18.72 6.67 3.82
N ALA A 97 -19.03 7.77 4.53
CA ALA A 97 -18.45 9.08 4.32
C ALA A 97 -16.93 9.07 4.54
N LYS A 98 -16.46 8.46 5.64
CA LYS A 98 -15.02 8.32 5.93
C LYS A 98 -14.29 7.54 4.83
N ILE A 99 -14.80 6.36 4.46
CA ILE A 99 -14.22 5.53 3.41
C ILE A 99 -14.18 6.29 2.08
N LYS A 100 -15.27 7.00 1.75
CA LYS A 100 -15.34 7.75 0.49
C LYS A 100 -14.35 8.90 0.46
N ILE A 101 -14.15 9.60 1.57
CA ILE A 101 -13.17 10.68 1.68
C ILE A 101 -11.75 10.13 1.51
N ASP A 102 -11.44 9.00 2.15
CA ASP A 102 -10.13 8.36 1.99
C ASP A 102 -9.86 7.93 0.54
N GLN A 103 -10.88 7.38 -0.14
CA GLN A 103 -10.82 7.03 -1.55
C GLN A 103 -10.68 8.26 -2.46
N ASP A 104 -11.41 9.33 -2.18
CA ASP A 104 -11.36 10.58 -2.98
C ASP A 104 -10.02 11.32 -2.77
N LEU A 105 -9.32 11.07 -1.66
CA LEU A 105 -7.96 11.55 -1.39
C LEU A 105 -6.87 10.72 -2.07
N ALA A 106 -7.16 9.49 -2.55
CA ALA A 106 -6.20 8.63 -3.23
C ALA A 106 -5.41 9.32 -4.37
N PRO A 107 -6.02 10.05 -5.33
CA PRO A 107 -5.26 10.75 -6.37
C PRO A 107 -4.32 11.82 -5.81
N GLN A 108 -4.68 12.48 -4.70
CA GLN A 108 -3.81 13.46 -4.04
C GLN A 108 -2.65 12.76 -3.33
N LYS A 109 -2.90 11.64 -2.64
CA LYS A 109 -1.88 10.79 -2.03
C LYS A 109 -0.89 10.28 -3.08
N ILE A 110 -1.37 9.79 -4.22
CA ILE A 110 -0.51 9.33 -5.33
C ILE A 110 0.35 10.48 -5.86
N LYS A 111 -0.22 11.68 -6.04
CA LYS A 111 0.55 12.86 -6.48
C LYS A 111 1.64 13.23 -5.46
N ALA A 112 1.33 13.19 -4.17
CA ALA A 112 2.29 13.43 -3.10
C ALA A 112 3.41 12.38 -3.11
N ILE A 113 3.08 11.08 -3.20
CA ILE A 113 4.05 9.98 -3.28
C ILE A 113 4.96 10.13 -4.50
N LYS A 114 4.40 10.47 -5.66
CA LYS A 114 5.19 10.73 -6.88
C LYS A 114 6.15 11.90 -6.68
N TYR A 115 5.74 12.95 -5.98
CA TYR A 115 6.64 14.04 -5.63
C TYR A 115 7.73 13.60 -4.65
N LEU A 116 7.39 12.84 -3.60
CA LEU A 116 8.35 12.24 -2.67
C LEU A 116 9.37 11.35 -3.40
N ALA A 117 8.97 10.65 -4.47
CA ALA A 117 9.86 9.87 -5.32
C ALA A 117 10.85 10.71 -6.15
N THR A 118 10.58 12.01 -6.36
CA THR A 118 11.54 12.93 -7.03
C THR A 118 12.58 13.47 -6.06
N VAL A 119 12.17 13.70 -4.81
CA VAL A 119 13.05 14.20 -3.74
C VAL A 119 13.89 13.05 -3.16
N CYS A 120 13.29 11.86 -3.06
CA CYS A 120 13.84 10.65 -2.45
C CYS A 120 14.42 10.89 -1.04
N CYS A 121 15.18 9.93 -0.52
CA CYS A 121 15.88 10.06 0.77
C CYS A 121 17.26 10.71 0.61
N ALA A 122 17.38 11.65 -0.34
CA ALA A 122 18.67 12.17 -0.75
C ALA A 122 19.32 13.04 0.32
N CYS A 123 18.60 13.94 0.98
CA CYS A 123 19.17 14.78 2.03
C CYS A 123 18.93 14.20 3.43
N LYS A 124 19.93 14.37 4.30
CA LYS A 124 19.89 13.93 5.71
C LYS A 124 18.77 14.59 6.51
N GLY A 125 18.36 15.82 6.15
CA GLY A 125 17.35 16.59 6.89
C GLY A 125 15.95 15.97 6.87
N TYR A 126 15.51 15.46 5.71
CA TYR A 126 14.16 14.92 5.53
C TYR A 126 14.15 13.40 5.30
N LYS A 127 15.30 12.71 5.37
CA LYS A 127 15.40 11.26 5.09
C LYS A 127 14.42 10.43 5.93
N LYS A 128 14.29 10.75 7.22
CA LYS A 128 13.37 10.04 8.13
C LYS A 128 11.91 10.32 7.78
N GLU A 129 11.55 11.58 7.62
CA GLU A 129 10.18 12.01 7.28
C GLU A 129 9.69 11.40 5.96
N VAL A 130 10.54 11.40 4.93
CA VAL A 130 10.21 10.79 3.62
C VAL A 130 10.07 9.27 3.75
N GLN A 131 10.97 8.62 4.51
CA GLN A 131 10.89 7.18 4.75
C GLN A 131 9.60 6.80 5.50
N GLU A 132 9.27 7.51 6.57
CA GLU A 132 8.05 7.30 7.36
C GLU A 132 6.80 7.55 6.51
N ALA A 133 6.78 8.59 5.68
CA ALA A 133 5.67 8.86 4.77
C ALA A 133 5.48 7.76 3.72
N LEU A 134 6.57 7.21 3.17
CA LEU A 134 6.50 6.09 2.22
C LEU A 134 6.08 4.77 2.90
N LEU A 135 6.56 4.51 4.12
CA LEU A 135 6.14 3.36 4.92
C LEU A 135 4.65 3.44 5.27
N ALA A 136 4.16 4.61 5.70
CA ALA A 136 2.74 4.83 5.96
C ALA A 136 1.90 4.65 4.68
N SER A 137 2.43 5.05 3.52
CA SER A 137 1.74 4.90 2.23
C SER A 137 1.67 3.44 1.76
N LEU A 138 2.62 2.58 2.18
CA LEU A 138 2.56 1.14 1.94
C LEU A 138 1.46 0.45 2.75
N ASP A 139 0.96 1.08 3.81
CA ASP A 139 -0.14 0.58 4.65
C ASP A 139 -1.50 1.24 4.34
N ASP A 140 -1.60 2.03 3.27
CA ASP A 140 -2.86 2.69 2.90
C ASP A 140 -3.91 1.65 2.49
N CYS A 141 -5.18 1.89 2.82
CA CYS A 141 -6.29 1.00 2.44
C CYS A 141 -6.45 0.87 0.91
N THR A 142 -6.04 1.88 0.14
CA THR A 142 -6.21 1.93 -1.31
C THR A 142 -5.05 1.25 -2.02
N GLU A 143 -5.36 0.25 -2.85
CA GLU A 143 -4.34 -0.50 -3.60
C GLU A 143 -3.46 0.40 -4.48
N GLU A 144 -4.05 1.40 -5.13
CA GLU A 144 -3.32 2.30 -6.03
C GLU A 144 -2.25 3.13 -5.29
N VAL A 145 -2.56 3.52 -4.04
CA VAL A 145 -1.63 4.27 -3.18
C VAL A 145 -0.49 3.36 -2.75
N ARG A 146 -0.78 2.13 -2.30
CA ARG A 146 0.25 1.13 -1.94
C ARG A 146 1.16 0.79 -3.12
N TYR A 147 0.57 0.59 -4.31
CA TYR A 147 1.33 0.33 -5.54
C TYR A 147 2.25 1.50 -5.90
N ALA A 148 1.73 2.74 -5.85
CA ALA A 148 2.52 3.94 -6.11
C ALA A 148 3.67 4.10 -5.11
N ALA A 149 3.46 3.76 -3.83
CA ALA A 149 4.48 3.80 -2.80
C ALA A 149 5.61 2.79 -3.07
N ALA A 150 5.28 1.56 -3.44
CA ALA A 150 6.29 0.55 -3.82
C ALA A 150 7.13 0.99 -5.03
N LEU A 151 6.49 1.58 -6.05
CA LEU A 151 7.20 2.14 -7.21
C LEU A 151 8.10 3.32 -6.83
N ALA A 152 7.62 4.22 -5.97
CA ALA A 152 8.40 5.34 -5.47
C ALA A 152 9.68 4.88 -4.74
N ILE A 153 9.58 3.86 -3.88
CA ILE A 153 10.74 3.29 -3.21
C ILE A 153 11.71 2.68 -4.23
N CYS A 154 11.21 1.92 -5.20
CA CYS A 154 12.02 1.34 -6.27
C CYS A 154 12.77 2.44 -7.06
N GLN A 155 12.10 3.52 -7.44
CA GLN A 155 12.69 4.64 -8.14
C GLN A 155 13.79 5.33 -7.32
N CYS A 156 13.62 5.40 -5.99
CA CYS A 156 14.62 6.00 -5.11
C CYS A 156 15.89 5.16 -4.94
N THR A 157 15.90 3.89 -5.32
CA THR A 157 17.09 3.03 -5.18
C THR A 157 18.20 3.38 -6.18
N GLY A 158 17.86 3.85 -7.38
CA GLY A 158 18.83 4.19 -8.44
C GLY A 158 19.44 5.58 -8.33
N ASN A 159 18.88 6.45 -7.48
CA ASN A 159 19.32 7.84 -7.33
C ASN A 159 20.11 8.01 -6.04
N VAL A 160 21.43 7.89 -6.12
CA VAL A 160 22.31 8.30 -5.02
C VAL A 160 22.27 9.82 -4.88
N CYS A 161 22.27 10.30 -3.64
CA CYS A 161 22.36 11.73 -3.40
C CYS A 161 23.73 12.23 -3.84
N GLN A 162 23.76 13.16 -4.79
CA GLN A 162 25.00 13.77 -5.29
C GLN A 162 25.80 14.47 -4.16
N THR A 163 25.12 14.98 -3.14
CA THR A 163 25.78 15.72 -2.05
C THR A 163 26.34 14.81 -0.97
N CYS A 164 25.61 13.75 -0.56
CA CYS A 164 26.02 12.94 0.59
C CYS A 164 26.48 11.52 0.24
N ASN A 165 26.35 11.11 -1.02
CA ASN A 165 26.63 9.76 -1.53
C ASN A 165 26.07 8.64 -0.65
N SER A 166 25.04 8.93 0.16
CA SER A 166 24.49 7.98 1.10
C SER A 166 23.48 7.10 0.36
N PRO A 167 23.38 5.81 0.73
CA PRO A 167 22.44 4.91 0.09
C PRO A 167 21.01 5.43 0.27
N SER A 168 20.21 5.07 -0.72
CA SER A 168 18.80 5.36 -0.95
C SER A 168 17.87 5.17 0.26
N CYS A 169 16.55 5.30 0.07
CA CYS A 169 15.52 5.04 1.08
C CYS A 169 15.50 3.59 1.63
N CYS A 170 16.46 2.74 1.26
CA CYS A 170 16.55 1.36 1.69
C CYS A 170 17.10 1.26 3.12
N SER A 171 16.27 1.52 4.13
CA SER A 171 16.58 1.13 5.50
C SER A 171 16.24 -0.35 5.73
N ALA A 172 16.76 -0.95 6.80
CA ALA A 172 16.37 -2.30 7.20
C ALA A 172 14.85 -2.43 7.42
N GLU A 173 14.23 -1.39 7.97
CA GLU A 173 12.79 -1.29 8.17
C GLU A 173 12.01 -1.33 6.85
N VAL A 174 12.44 -0.53 5.86
CA VAL A 174 11.82 -0.53 4.52
C VAL A 174 11.96 -1.90 3.85
N MET A 175 13.14 -2.51 3.92
CA MET A 175 13.35 -3.85 3.35
C MET A 175 12.50 -4.93 4.04
N ASN A 176 12.37 -4.89 5.36
CA ASN A 176 11.52 -5.81 6.11
C ASN A 176 10.05 -5.64 5.71
N LYS A 177 9.57 -4.39 5.63
CA LYS A 177 8.19 -4.10 5.23
C LYS A 177 7.88 -4.55 3.81
N LEU A 178 8.80 -4.30 2.87
CA LEU A 178 8.68 -4.77 1.49
C LEU A 178 8.67 -6.30 1.40
N ASN A 179 9.51 -6.98 2.19
CA ASN A 179 9.54 -8.43 2.26
C ASN A 179 8.24 -9.00 2.83
N GLU A 180 7.69 -8.38 3.89
CA GLU A 180 6.40 -8.75 4.44
C GLU A 180 5.27 -8.59 3.41
N LEU A 181 5.17 -7.44 2.74
CA LEU A 181 4.16 -7.24 1.71
C LEU A 181 4.30 -8.23 0.55
N ALA A 182 5.52 -8.54 0.15
CA ALA A 182 5.79 -9.44 -0.96
C ALA A 182 5.48 -10.91 -0.65
N THR A 183 5.83 -11.38 0.54
CA THR A 183 5.95 -12.83 0.83
C THR A 183 5.12 -13.31 2.01
N LYS A 184 4.71 -12.45 2.93
CA LYS A 184 4.01 -12.85 4.16
C LYS A 184 2.66 -13.44 3.83
N ARG A 185 2.36 -14.55 4.49
CA ARG A 185 1.06 -15.23 4.45
C ARG A 185 0.42 -15.19 5.83
N ASP A 186 -0.91 -15.17 5.86
CA ASP A 186 -1.69 -15.32 7.07
C ASP A 186 -1.77 -16.80 7.51
N GLU A 187 -2.45 -17.06 8.62
CA GLU A 187 -2.65 -18.41 9.17
C GLU A 187 -3.46 -19.32 8.22
N ASN A 188 -4.25 -18.72 7.32
CA ASN A 188 -5.04 -19.42 6.31
C ASN A 188 -4.25 -19.74 5.04
N GLY A 189 -2.97 -19.34 4.98
CA GLY A 189 -2.12 -19.51 3.80
C GLY A 189 -2.37 -18.51 2.67
N CYS A 190 -3.25 -17.52 2.88
CA CYS A 190 -3.49 -16.40 1.97
C CYS A 190 -2.40 -15.34 2.12
N PHE A 191 -2.10 -14.60 1.05
CA PHE A 191 -1.15 -13.50 1.15
C PHE A 191 -1.73 -12.34 1.96
N VAL A 192 -0.91 -11.74 2.83
CA VAL A 192 -1.32 -10.56 3.62
C VAL A 192 -1.66 -9.38 2.71
N GLU A 193 -0.88 -9.15 1.65
CA GLU A 193 -1.24 -8.21 0.59
C GLU A 193 -2.12 -8.91 -0.46
N PRO A 194 -3.40 -8.53 -0.62
CA PRO A 194 -4.30 -9.19 -1.55
C PRO A 194 -3.92 -8.97 -3.02
N SER A 195 -3.41 -7.78 -3.40
CA SER A 195 -3.11 -7.46 -4.79
C SER A 195 -1.78 -8.06 -5.25
N ALA A 196 -1.84 -8.96 -6.25
CA ALA A 196 -0.65 -9.51 -6.89
C ALA A 196 0.24 -8.42 -7.51
N ARG A 197 -0.35 -7.33 -7.99
CA ARG A 197 0.37 -6.19 -8.58
C ARG A 197 1.22 -5.45 -7.54
N VAL A 198 0.67 -5.23 -6.34
CA VAL A 198 1.42 -4.60 -5.24
C VAL A 198 2.55 -5.53 -4.77
N ARG A 199 2.29 -6.84 -4.64
CA ARG A 199 3.34 -7.83 -4.27
C ARG A 199 4.52 -7.84 -5.24
N ALA A 200 4.25 -7.84 -6.55
CA ALA A 200 5.28 -7.78 -7.57
C ALA A 200 6.10 -6.47 -7.52
N ALA A 201 5.44 -5.33 -7.33
CA ALA A 201 6.12 -4.05 -7.15
C ALA A 201 7.00 -4.02 -5.89
N ALA A 202 6.51 -4.59 -4.78
CA ALA A 202 7.27 -4.69 -3.54
C ALA A 202 8.51 -5.57 -3.68
N LEU A 203 8.40 -6.71 -4.40
CA LEU A 203 9.56 -7.56 -4.74
C LEU A 203 10.59 -6.82 -5.58
N ASN A 204 10.15 -6.06 -6.59
CA ASN A 204 11.05 -5.27 -7.43
C ASN A 204 11.79 -4.21 -6.62
N ALA A 205 11.08 -3.48 -5.75
CA ALA A 205 11.69 -2.51 -4.84
C ALA A 205 12.68 -3.17 -3.87
N LEU A 206 12.35 -4.34 -3.32
CA LEU A 206 13.22 -5.09 -2.41
C LEU A 206 14.51 -5.54 -3.12
N ASN A 207 14.40 -6.06 -4.34
CA ASN A 207 15.56 -6.47 -5.13
C ASN A 207 16.46 -5.28 -5.47
N ALA A 208 15.87 -4.14 -5.83
CA ALA A 208 16.62 -2.91 -6.08
C ALA A 208 17.29 -2.36 -4.80
N CYS A 209 16.68 -2.54 -3.62
CA CYS A 209 17.35 -2.24 -2.37
C CYS A 209 18.53 -3.17 -2.07
N ARG A 210 18.40 -4.46 -2.38
CA ARG A 210 19.48 -5.44 -2.19
C ARG A 210 20.69 -5.15 -3.06
N THR A 211 20.52 -4.61 -4.28
CA THR A 211 21.66 -4.24 -5.13
C THR A 211 22.45 -3.06 -4.55
N VAL A 212 21.79 -2.14 -3.83
CA VAL A 212 22.47 -1.00 -3.17
C VAL A 212 23.16 -1.43 -1.87
N HIS A 213 22.61 -2.41 -1.15
CA HIS A 213 23.17 -2.94 0.10
C HIS A 213 24.04 -4.17 -0.07
N ALA A 214 24.23 -4.65 -1.30
CA ALA A 214 25.09 -5.78 -1.55
C ALA A 214 26.45 -5.44 -0.91
N PRO A 215 26.93 -6.23 0.06
CA PRO A 215 28.27 -6.02 0.57
C PRO A 215 29.14 -6.02 -0.68
N THR A 216 29.94 -4.97 -0.87
CA THR A 216 30.97 -4.97 -1.89
C THR A 216 31.87 -6.13 -1.52
N THR A 217 31.53 -7.33 -2.00
CA THR A 217 32.40 -8.48 -1.91
C THR A 217 33.67 -7.94 -2.54
N PRO A 218 34.76 -7.79 -1.76
CA PRO A 218 36.00 -7.33 -2.33
C PRO A 218 36.22 -8.21 -3.55
N PRO A 219 36.56 -7.62 -4.72
CA PRO A 219 36.67 -8.35 -5.97
C PRO A 219 37.36 -9.66 -5.65
N ALA A 220 36.65 -10.78 -5.82
CA ALA A 220 37.19 -12.07 -5.43
C ALA A 220 38.57 -12.13 -6.06
N GLU A 221 39.62 -12.12 -5.24
CA GLU A 221 40.99 -12.23 -5.73
C GLU A 221 40.94 -13.43 -6.65
N VAL A 222 41.09 -13.16 -7.96
CA VAL A 222 40.92 -14.16 -9.01
C VAL A 222 41.75 -15.34 -8.53
N PRO A 223 41.12 -16.47 -8.11
CA PRO A 223 41.87 -17.57 -7.57
C PRO A 223 42.83 -17.94 -8.68
N GLY A 224 44.13 -17.70 -8.43
CA GLY A 224 45.17 -17.81 -9.44
C GLY A 224 44.95 -19.12 -10.17
N VAL A 225 44.82 -19.02 -11.50
CA VAL A 225 44.56 -20.10 -12.45
C VAL A 225 44.96 -21.45 -11.84
N PRO A 226 43.99 -22.29 -11.43
CA PRO A 226 44.30 -23.60 -10.91
C PRO A 226 45.13 -24.34 -11.95
N LYS A 227 46.39 -24.61 -11.60
CA LYS A 227 47.31 -25.43 -12.39
C LYS A 227 46.57 -26.73 -12.73
N GLU A 228 46.33 -26.96 -14.02
CA GLU A 228 45.57 -28.08 -14.55
C GLU A 228 45.98 -29.37 -13.84
N ARG A 229 45.03 -29.96 -13.11
CA ARG A 229 45.20 -31.31 -12.57
C ARG A 229 44.62 -32.26 -13.62
N PRO A 230 45.41 -33.25 -14.10
CA PRO A 230 44.93 -34.24 -15.05
C PRO A 230 43.64 -34.91 -14.56
N LEU A 231 42.67 -34.97 -15.48
CA LEU A 231 41.40 -35.66 -15.35
C LEU A 231 41.65 -37.16 -15.18
N GLU A 232 41.30 -37.70 -14.02
CA GLU A 232 41.19 -39.14 -13.84
C GLU A 232 39.97 -39.48 -12.98
N GLY A 233 38.95 -40.02 -13.65
CA GLY A 233 38.29 -41.22 -13.18
C GLY A 233 36.97 -41.10 -12.43
N LYS A 234 35.94 -41.58 -13.14
CA LYS A 234 34.91 -42.52 -12.67
C LYS A 234 33.58 -41.93 -12.15
N GLU A 235 32.58 -42.08 -13.02
CA GLU A 235 31.15 -42.08 -12.71
C GLU A 235 30.79 -43.19 -11.71
N GLU A 236 29.87 -42.90 -10.80
CA GLU A 236 29.04 -43.93 -10.16
C GLU A 236 27.58 -43.43 -10.11
N PRO A 237 26.62 -44.19 -10.68
CA PRO A 237 25.22 -43.79 -10.76
C PRO A 237 24.51 -43.99 -9.42
N THR A 238 23.92 -42.91 -8.90
CA THR A 238 23.09 -42.95 -7.68
C THR A 238 21.67 -43.43 -8.01
N PRO A 239 21.10 -44.39 -7.26
CA PRO A 239 19.78 -44.95 -7.52
C PRO A 239 18.62 -44.00 -7.18
N ALA A 240 17.55 -44.11 -7.97
CA ALA A 240 16.34 -43.30 -7.90
C ALA A 240 15.58 -43.44 -6.55
N PRO A 241 15.03 -42.35 -5.98
CA PRO A 241 14.16 -42.42 -4.82
C PRO A 241 12.77 -42.98 -5.18
N ALA A 242 12.29 -43.88 -4.33
CA ALA A 242 11.02 -44.59 -4.43
C ALA A 242 9.78 -43.67 -4.32
N PRO A 243 8.64 -44.04 -4.93
CA PRO A 243 7.40 -43.26 -4.84
C PRO A 243 6.82 -43.25 -3.40
N PRO A 244 6.25 -42.12 -2.95
CA PRO A 244 5.60 -42.05 -1.64
C PRO A 244 4.30 -42.88 -1.61
N LYS A 245 4.16 -43.68 -0.55
CA LYS A 245 2.95 -44.43 -0.20
C LYS A 245 1.77 -43.47 -0.01
N THR A 246 0.72 -43.70 -0.78
CA THR A 246 -0.63 -43.19 -0.54
C THR A 246 -1.19 -43.86 0.72
N THR A 247 -1.31 -43.10 1.82
CA THR A 247 -2.21 -43.46 2.91
C THR A 247 -3.58 -42.89 2.61
N GLN A 248 -4.50 -43.81 2.33
CA GLN A 248 -5.94 -43.62 2.38
C GLN A 248 -6.39 -43.49 3.84
N ASP A 249 -7.61 -42.95 4.00
CA ASP A 249 -8.48 -43.00 5.17
C ASP A 249 -8.10 -42.12 6.36
N GLU A 250 -8.82 -41.01 6.54
CA GLU A 250 -9.84 -40.96 7.59
C GLU A 250 -11.04 -40.12 7.17
N ASP A 251 -12.16 -40.83 7.21
CA ASP A 251 -13.56 -40.43 7.14
C ASP A 251 -13.93 -39.59 8.37
N ILE A 252 -14.25 -38.31 8.17
CA ILE A 252 -15.09 -37.56 9.13
C ILE A 252 -16.19 -36.88 8.34
N GLY A 253 -17.30 -37.60 8.21
CA GLY A 253 -18.58 -37.04 7.86
C GLY A 253 -18.99 -35.92 8.81
N SER A 254 -19.49 -34.82 8.25
CA SER A 254 -20.49 -33.99 8.93
C SER A 254 -21.30 -33.14 7.96
N LYS A 255 -22.52 -33.62 7.74
CA LYS A 255 -23.77 -32.87 7.59
C LYS A 255 -23.80 -31.74 6.57
N VAL A 256 -24.12 -32.20 5.37
CA VAL A 256 -24.98 -31.52 4.38
C VAL A 256 -26.22 -30.93 5.09
N HIS A 257 -26.36 -29.60 5.07
CA HIS A 257 -27.67 -28.97 5.04
C HIS A 257 -27.89 -28.45 3.62
N SER A 258 -28.68 -29.24 2.90
CA SER A 258 -29.30 -28.92 1.64
C SER A 258 -30.21 -27.69 1.80
N ALA A 259 -29.90 -26.62 1.08
CA ALA A 259 -30.90 -25.67 0.65
C ALA A 259 -30.74 -25.53 -0.86
N SER A 260 -31.64 -26.22 -1.56
CA SER A 260 -31.86 -26.18 -2.99
C SER A 260 -32.04 -24.74 -3.48
N TYR A 261 -31.23 -24.34 -4.45
CA TYR A 261 -31.62 -23.41 -5.50
C TYR A 261 -30.78 -23.72 -6.73
N ILE A 262 -31.21 -24.73 -7.50
CA ILE A 262 -30.80 -24.94 -8.89
C ILE A 262 -31.94 -24.46 -9.78
N LEU A 263 -31.54 -23.97 -10.96
CA LEU A 263 -32.30 -23.53 -12.13
C LEU A 263 -32.56 -22.02 -12.13
N LEU A 264 -32.17 -21.23 -13.12
CA LEU A 264 -31.66 -21.42 -14.48
C LEU A 264 -31.09 -20.05 -14.87
N LEU A 265 -29.98 -19.98 -15.61
CA LEU A 265 -29.82 -19.04 -16.74
C LEU A 265 -28.44 -19.23 -17.39
N ASP A 266 -28.51 -19.99 -18.48
CA ASP A 266 -27.80 -19.93 -19.74
C ASP A 266 -26.61 -18.96 -19.92
N SER A 267 -25.51 -19.60 -20.32
CA SER A 267 -24.64 -19.25 -21.43
C SER A 267 -25.20 -18.23 -22.44
N ALA A 268 -24.77 -16.98 -22.32
CA ALA A 268 -24.78 -16.01 -23.42
C ALA A 268 -23.40 -15.37 -23.55
N THR A 269 -22.57 -16.01 -24.37
CA THR A 269 -21.43 -15.39 -25.03
C THR A 269 -21.89 -14.26 -25.96
N ARG A 270 -21.10 -13.17 -26.01
CA ARG A 270 -20.98 -12.18 -27.11
C ARG A 270 -22.19 -11.27 -27.39
N ASN A 271 -22.10 -10.03 -26.92
CA ASN A 271 -22.17 -8.82 -27.76
C ASN A 271 -22.36 -7.60 -26.85
N THR A 272 -21.25 -6.94 -26.46
CA THR A 272 -21.31 -5.56 -25.98
C THR A 272 -21.39 -4.63 -27.19
N PRO A 273 -22.43 -3.80 -27.31
CA PRO A 273 -22.48 -2.79 -28.35
C PRO A 273 -21.43 -1.71 -28.07
N SER A 274 -20.63 -1.45 -29.10
CA SER A 274 -19.82 -0.26 -29.29
C SER A 274 -20.65 1.02 -29.05
N GLY A 275 -20.16 1.91 -28.19
CA GLY A 275 -20.69 3.26 -28.00
C GLY A 275 -21.08 3.51 -26.54
N THR A 276 -20.17 3.94 -25.67
CA THR A 276 -19.83 5.36 -25.58
C THR A 276 -18.40 5.49 -25.05
N GLN A 277 -17.52 5.96 -25.92
CA GLN A 277 -16.13 6.24 -25.60
C GLN A 277 -16.08 7.52 -24.76
N TRP A 278 -16.05 7.39 -23.44
CA TRP A 278 -15.61 8.49 -22.58
C TRP A 278 -14.12 8.73 -22.88
N PRO A 279 -13.68 9.96 -23.17
CA PRO A 279 -12.28 10.21 -23.43
C PRO A 279 -11.47 9.88 -22.18
N ARG A 280 -10.67 8.80 -22.25
CA ARG A 280 -9.57 8.54 -21.32
C ARG A 280 -8.58 9.70 -21.46
N ALA A 281 -8.72 10.73 -20.65
CA ALA A 281 -7.74 11.80 -20.49
C ALA A 281 -6.47 11.35 -19.74
N SER A 282 -6.12 10.06 -19.78
CA SER A 282 -5.03 9.48 -18.98
C SER A 282 -3.93 8.82 -19.81
N SER A 283 -4.05 8.70 -21.14
CA SER A 283 -3.06 7.95 -21.93
C SER A 283 -1.88 8.78 -22.45
N LEU A 284 -1.92 10.11 -22.40
CA LEU A 284 -0.81 10.94 -22.89
C LEU A 284 0.24 11.30 -21.82
N LEU A 285 -0.08 11.17 -20.52
CA LEU A 285 0.92 11.37 -19.47
C LEU A 285 1.72 10.09 -19.14
N ASP A 286 1.15 8.90 -19.31
CA ASP A 286 1.86 7.63 -19.05
C ASP A 286 2.80 7.21 -20.20
N GLN A 287 2.47 7.50 -21.47
CA GLN A 287 3.35 7.14 -22.60
C GLN A 287 4.62 8.00 -22.70
N ARG A 288 4.64 9.20 -22.10
CA ARG A 288 5.83 10.06 -22.13
C ARG A 288 6.92 9.64 -21.12
N TRP A 289 6.59 8.80 -20.13
CA TRP A 289 7.54 8.36 -19.11
C TRP A 289 8.16 6.98 -19.37
N GLN A 290 7.48 6.07 -20.08
CA GLN A 290 8.10 4.78 -20.46
C GLN A 290 9.24 4.93 -21.47
N GLY A 291 9.28 6.02 -22.25
CA GLY A 291 10.34 6.28 -23.23
C GLY A 291 11.65 6.83 -22.65
N ALA A 292 11.70 7.25 -21.38
CA ALA A 292 12.87 7.93 -20.81
C ALA A 292 13.84 7.00 -20.05
N ILE A 293 13.51 5.71 -19.87
CA ILE A 293 14.30 4.78 -19.04
C ILE A 293 15.24 3.87 -19.88
N MET A 294 15.14 3.84 -21.21
CA MET A 294 15.96 2.94 -22.06
C MET A 294 17.18 3.57 -22.74
N ALA A 295 17.58 4.80 -22.41
CA ALA A 295 18.71 5.46 -23.08
C ALA A 295 19.78 5.98 -22.11
N VAL A 296 20.45 5.08 -21.39
CA VAL A 296 21.77 5.36 -20.79
C VAL A 296 22.67 4.17 -21.11
N ALA A 297 23.24 4.18 -22.31
CA ALA A 297 24.38 3.33 -22.65
C ALA A 297 25.66 4.07 -22.20
N PRO A 298 26.63 3.39 -21.56
CA PRO A 298 27.90 4.01 -21.20
C PRO A 298 28.75 4.20 -22.46
N ALA A 299 29.21 5.44 -22.68
CA ALA A 299 30.27 5.72 -23.64
C ALA A 299 31.58 5.08 -23.13
N ALA A 300 32.09 4.11 -23.89
CA ALA A 300 33.41 3.54 -23.68
C ALA A 300 34.47 4.61 -24.03
N GLU A 301 35.28 4.93 -23.04
CA GLU A 301 36.43 5.82 -23.12
C GLU A 301 37.57 5.08 -23.83
N ALA A 302 38.00 5.60 -24.97
CA ALA A 302 39.22 5.18 -25.64
C ALA A 302 40.30 6.23 -25.36
N GLN A 303 41.31 5.86 -24.57
CA GLN A 303 42.67 6.41 -24.55
C GLN A 303 43.61 5.36 -23.95
#